data_AF-A0A1H0KZ08-F1
#
_entry.id   AF-A0A1H0KZ08-F1
#
_cell.length_a   1.000
_cell.length_b   1.000
_cell.length_c   1.000
_cell.angle_alpha   90.00
_cell.angle_beta   90.00
_cell.angle_gamma   90.00
#
_symmetry.space_group_name_H-M   'P 1'
#
loop_
_entity.id
_entity.type
_entity.pdbx_description
1 polymer ?
#
loop_
_entity_poly.entity_id
_entity_poly.type
_entity_poly.pdbx_seq_one_letter_code
_entity_poly.pdbx_strand_id
1 'polypeptide(L)'
;MGSAQKKQEQKTEMSGIERLALRVSSMINHPVAQVQRWVTIHRLDTDGDREWEEVLGVIAETDELELTLNDDGSVTVRWEQQEVEVSGRGEVEFEQEEEAAPF
;
A
#
# COMPACT_ATOMS: atom_id res chain seq x y z
N MET A 1 -23.13 35.25 25.06
CA MET A 1 -23.57 33.84 24.96
C MET A 1 -23.16 33.36 23.58
N GLY A 2 -22.04 32.62 23.51
CA GLY A 2 -21.49 32.10 22.26
C GLY A 2 -22.13 30.77 21.91
N SER A 3 -22.84 30.71 20.80
CA SER A 3 -23.35 29.46 20.24
C SER A 3 -22.28 28.89 19.33
N ALA A 4 -21.82 27.70 19.70
CA ALA A 4 -20.69 26.99 19.12
C ALA A 4 -20.84 26.73 17.62
N GLN A 5 -19.76 27.02 16.89
CA GLN A 5 -19.51 26.58 15.52
C GLN A 5 -19.55 25.04 15.50
N LYS A 6 -20.59 24.44 14.90
CA LYS A 6 -20.59 23.01 14.55
C LYS A 6 -19.50 22.81 13.49
N LYS A 7 -18.34 22.34 13.95
CA LYS A 7 -17.22 21.94 13.12
C LYS A 7 -17.68 20.77 12.23
N GLN A 8 -17.39 20.91 10.94
CA GLN A 8 -17.74 19.98 9.89
C GLN A 8 -17.12 18.61 10.17
N GLU A 9 -17.95 17.59 10.32
CA GLU A 9 -17.57 16.19 10.11
C GLU A 9 -18.24 15.74 8.82
N GLN A 10 -17.81 16.34 7.71
CA GLN A 10 -17.88 15.67 6.43
C GLN A 10 -16.91 14.49 6.54
N LYS A 11 -17.39 13.35 7.04
CA LYS A 11 -16.78 12.07 6.69
C LYS A 11 -16.84 12.05 5.17
N THR A 12 -15.73 12.40 4.52
CA THR A 12 -15.56 12.18 3.09
C THR A 12 -15.79 10.68 2.90
N GLU A 13 -16.98 10.31 2.46
CA GLU A 13 -17.26 8.95 2.05
C GLU A 13 -16.28 8.66 0.94
N MET A 14 -15.23 7.90 1.25
CA MET A 14 -14.18 7.59 0.28
C MET A 14 -14.85 7.01 -0.95
N SER A 15 -14.50 7.49 -2.13
CA SER A 15 -15.04 6.97 -3.38
C SER A 15 -14.75 5.47 -3.50
N GLY A 16 -15.58 4.72 -4.22
CA GLY A 16 -15.39 3.28 -4.41
C GLY A 16 -13.99 2.93 -4.92
N ILE A 17 -13.48 3.75 -5.84
CA ILE A 17 -12.14 3.63 -6.41
C ILE A 17 -11.04 3.83 -5.35
N GLU A 18 -11.18 4.83 -4.48
CA GLU A 18 -10.21 5.11 -3.42
C GLU A 18 -10.18 3.98 -2.40
N ARG A 19 -11.35 3.41 -2.06
CA ARG A 19 -11.42 2.26 -1.16
C ARG A 19 -10.73 1.03 -1.74
N LEU A 20 -10.98 0.73 -3.02
CA LEU A 20 -10.34 -0.40 -3.69
C LEU A 20 -8.82 -0.18 -3.79
N ALA A 21 -8.37 1.00 -4.22
CA ALA A 21 -6.95 1.33 -4.31
C ALA A 21 -6.24 1.19 -2.96
N LEU A 22 -6.84 1.66 -1.86
CA LEU A 22 -6.29 1.49 -0.51
C LEU A 22 -6.26 0.04 -0.07
N ARG A 23 -7.29 -0.76 -0.40
CA ARG A 23 -7.28 -2.19 -0.10
C ARG A 23 -6.13 -2.89 -0.82
N VAL A 24 -6.00 -2.65 -2.12
CA VAL A 24 -4.93 -3.24 -2.94
C VAL A 24 -3.56 -2.80 -2.43
N SER A 25 -3.36 -1.51 -2.15
CA SER A 25 -2.14 -0.98 -1.55
C SER A 25 -1.81 -1.64 -0.21
N SER A 26 -2.82 -1.83 0.65
CA SER A 26 -2.64 -2.52 1.95
C SER A 26 -2.25 -3.99 1.76
N MET A 27 -2.82 -4.66 0.76
CA MET A 27 -2.45 -6.05 0.42
C MET A 27 -1.02 -6.12 -0.09
N ILE A 28 -0.60 -5.23 -0.98
CA ILE A 28 0.77 -5.18 -1.51
C ILE A 28 1.76 -4.91 -0.37
N ASN A 29 1.49 -3.93 0.49
CA ASN A 29 2.36 -3.56 1.61
C ASN A 29 2.36 -4.59 2.76
N HIS A 30 1.54 -5.64 2.69
CA HIS A 30 1.51 -6.66 3.73
C HIS A 30 2.86 -7.40 3.81
N PRO A 31 3.41 -7.69 5.02
CA PRO A 31 4.74 -8.31 5.14
C PRO A 31 4.90 -9.62 4.36
N VAL A 32 3.85 -10.45 4.39
CA VAL A 32 3.85 -11.72 3.64
C VAL A 32 3.85 -11.48 2.13
N ALA A 33 3.11 -10.46 1.66
CA ALA A 33 3.05 -10.08 0.26
C ALA A 33 4.39 -9.54 -0.24
N GLN A 34 5.09 -8.74 0.57
CA GLN A 34 6.43 -8.23 0.26
C GLN A 34 7.49 -9.34 0.17
N VAL A 35 7.33 -10.44 0.93
CA VAL A 35 8.22 -11.62 0.84
C VAL A 35 7.88 -12.49 -0.37
N GLN A 36 6.60 -12.83 -0.56
CA GLN A 36 6.19 -13.72 -1.66
C GLN A 36 6.17 -13.02 -3.03
N ARG A 37 6.10 -11.69 -3.02
CA ARG A 37 6.11 -10.79 -4.21
C ARG A 37 4.88 -10.89 -5.11
N TRP A 38 3.76 -11.31 -4.56
CA TRP A 38 2.48 -11.30 -5.26
C TRP A 38 1.31 -11.21 -4.30
N VAL A 39 0.15 -10.77 -4.78
CA VAL A 39 -1.14 -10.80 -4.08
C VAL A 39 -2.25 -11.21 -5.02
N THR A 40 -3.25 -11.92 -4.52
CA THR A 40 -4.47 -12.22 -5.28
C THR A 40 -5.63 -11.38 -4.75
N ILE A 41 -6.06 -10.44 -5.57
CA ILE A 41 -7.15 -9.52 -5.29
C ILE A 41 -8.46 -10.20 -5.71
N HIS A 42 -9.35 -10.37 -4.75
CA HIS A 42 -10.72 -10.78 -5.00
C HIS A 42 -11.61 -9.54 -5.05
N ARG A 43 -12.55 -9.53 -5.99
CA ARG A 43 -13.54 -8.46 -6.11
C ARG A 43 -14.61 -8.61 -5.02
N LEU A 44 -14.93 -7.52 -4.33
CA LEU A 44 -15.99 -7.47 -3.30
C LEU A 44 -17.25 -6.81 -3.86
N ASP A 45 -18.38 -6.99 -3.18
CA ASP A 45 -19.66 -6.32 -3.52
C ASP A 45 -19.56 -4.79 -3.53
N THR A 46 -18.59 -4.23 -2.81
CA THR A 46 -18.34 -2.77 -2.77
C THR A 46 -17.51 -2.25 -3.94
N ASP A 47 -16.94 -3.15 -4.75
CA ASP A 47 -16.10 -2.82 -5.89
C ASP A 47 -16.94 -2.92 -7.16
N GLY A 48 -17.47 -1.78 -7.61
CA GLY A 48 -18.18 -1.70 -8.88
C GLY A 48 -17.26 -2.02 -10.05
N ASP A 49 -17.84 -2.38 -11.20
CA ASP A 49 -17.10 -2.80 -12.39
C ASP A 49 -16.15 -1.71 -12.84
N ARG A 50 -16.65 -0.46 -12.86
CA ARG A 50 -15.85 0.70 -13.24
C ARG A 50 -14.66 0.89 -12.31
N GLU A 51 -14.87 0.88 -11.00
CA GLU A 51 -13.78 1.05 -10.03
C GLU A 51 -12.74 -0.05 -10.16
N TRP A 52 -13.20 -1.28 -10.39
CA TRP A 52 -12.36 -2.43 -10.60
C TRP A 52 -11.49 -2.30 -11.86
N GLU A 53 -12.10 -1.97 -13.00
CA GLU A 53 -11.41 -1.76 -14.27
C GLU A 53 -10.39 -0.62 -14.18
N GLU A 54 -10.74 0.50 -13.55
CA GLU A 54 -9.84 1.65 -13.43
C GLU A 54 -8.61 1.32 -12.56
N VAL A 55 -8.80 0.65 -11.41
CA VAL A 55 -7.66 0.27 -10.54
C VAL A 55 -6.77 -0.75 -11.22
N LEU A 56 -7.35 -1.76 -11.87
CA LEU A 56 -6.57 -2.75 -12.61
C LEU A 56 -5.85 -2.13 -13.82
N GLY A 57 -6.48 -1.16 -14.49
CA GLY A 57 -5.86 -0.40 -15.57
C GLY A 57 -4.58 0.28 -15.12
N VAL A 58 -4.63 1.04 -14.02
CA VAL A 58 -3.45 1.71 -13.46
C VAL A 58 -2.34 0.71 -13.08
N ILE A 59 -2.71 -0.43 -12.51
CA ILE A 59 -1.74 -1.48 -12.17
C ILE A 59 -1.13 -2.07 -13.45
N ALA A 60 -1.91 -2.28 -14.50
CA ALA A 60 -1.47 -2.83 -15.78
C ALA A 60 -0.55 -1.88 -16.55
N GLU A 61 -0.75 -0.57 -16.38
CA GLU A 61 0.10 0.47 -16.95
C GLU A 61 1.46 0.57 -16.24
N THR A 62 1.64 -0.09 -15.10
CA THR A 62 2.91 -0.11 -14.37
C THR A 62 3.76 -1.28 -14.85
N ASP A 63 4.79 -1.01 -15.65
CA ASP A 63 5.67 -2.04 -16.25
C ASP A 63 6.32 -3.00 -15.24
N GLU A 64 6.49 -2.58 -13.99
CA GLU A 64 7.08 -3.38 -12.91
C GLU A 64 6.09 -4.41 -12.30
N LEU A 65 4.80 -4.31 -12.66
CA LEU A 65 3.73 -5.14 -12.13
C LEU A 65 3.19 -6.07 -13.21
N GLU A 66 3.18 -7.37 -12.91
CA GLU A 66 2.57 -8.40 -13.74
C GLU A 66 1.17 -8.73 -13.22
N LEU A 67 0.18 -8.61 -14.10
CA LEU A 67 -1.22 -8.95 -13.82
C LEU A 67 -1.60 -10.28 -14.46
N THR A 68 -2.21 -11.17 -13.67
CA THR A 68 -2.75 -12.45 -14.13
C THR A 68 -4.21 -12.57 -13.71
N LEU A 69 -5.10 -12.79 -14.69
CA LEU A 69 -6.52 -13.12 -14.46
C LEU A 69 -6.65 -14.62 -14.14
N ASN A 70 -7.25 -14.96 -13.00
CA ASN A 70 -7.47 -16.35 -12.60
C ASN A 70 -8.87 -16.83 -13.02
N ASP A 71 -9.06 -18.16 -13.12
CA ASP A 71 -10.33 -18.78 -13.52
C ASP A 71 -11.49 -18.52 -12.55
N ASP A 72 -11.20 -18.17 -11.30
CA ASP A 72 -12.21 -17.84 -10.27
C ASP A 72 -12.68 -16.37 -10.32
N GLY A 73 -12.12 -15.56 -11.21
CA GLY A 73 -12.45 -14.13 -11.34
C GLY A 73 -11.65 -13.22 -10.42
N SER A 74 -10.72 -13.75 -9.63
CA SER A 74 -9.69 -12.96 -8.95
C SER A 74 -8.55 -12.56 -9.88
N VAL A 75 -7.78 -11.55 -9.47
CA VAL A 75 -6.62 -11.07 -10.21
C VAL A 75 -5.39 -11.16 -9.32
N THR A 76 -4.35 -11.84 -9.82
CA THR A 76 -3.04 -11.89 -9.17
C THR A 76 -2.18 -10.76 -9.69
N VAL A 77 -1.67 -9.93 -8.79
CA VAL A 77 -0.66 -8.89 -9.05
C VAL A 77 0.68 -9.41 -8.53
N ARG A 78 1.70 -9.47 -9.37
CA ARG A 78 3.05 -9.89 -9.02
C ARG A 78 4.04 -8.76 -9.34
N TRP A 79 5.09 -8.63 -8.55
CA TRP A 79 6.16 -7.66 -8.79
C TRP A 79 7.51 -8.30 -8.55
N GLU A 80 8.57 -7.73 -9.10
CA GLU A 80 9.92 -8.19 -8.82
C GLU A 80 10.50 -7.51 -7.57
N GLN A 81 11.50 -8.14 -6.96
CA GLN A 81 12.29 -7.45 -5.95
C GLN A 81 13.09 -6.37 -6.68
N GLN A 82 12.61 -5.13 -6.61
CA GLN A 82 13.45 -3.97 -6.86
C GLN A 82 14.70 -4.16 -5.98
N GLU A 83 15.86 -4.36 -6.61
CA GLU A 83 17.14 -4.12 -5.96
C GLU A 83 17.11 -2.66 -5.55
N VAL A 84 16.58 -2.40 -4.35
CA VAL A 84 16.80 -1.15 -3.67
C VAL A 84 18.31 -1.08 -3.51
N GLU A 85 18.97 -0.43 -4.47
CA GLU A 85 20.28 0.16 -4.23
C GLU A 85 20.10 0.90 -2.92
N VAL A 86 20.70 0.36 -1.85
CA VAL A 86 20.80 1.01 -0.55
C VAL A 86 21.74 2.19 -0.75
N SER A 87 21.29 3.19 -1.52
CA SER A 87 21.93 4.48 -1.59
C SER A 87 21.44 5.25 -0.38
N GLY A 88 22.13 5.03 0.74
CA GLY A 88 22.11 5.98 1.85
C GLY A 88 21.19 5.66 3.04
N ARG A 89 21.00 4.40 3.44
CA ARG A 89 20.69 4.15 4.85
C ARG A 89 22.01 4.15 5.62
N GLY A 90 22.46 5.37 5.95
CA GLY A 90 23.69 5.61 6.68
C GLY A 90 23.81 4.67 7.88
N GLU A 91 24.98 4.04 7.97
CA GLU A 91 25.55 3.53 9.21
C GLU A 91 25.21 4.50 10.34
N VAL A 92 24.26 4.12 11.19
CA VAL A 92 24.25 4.65 12.55
C VAL A 92 25.28 3.81 13.30
N GLU A 93 26.55 4.16 13.13
CA GLU A 93 27.58 3.89 14.11
C GLU A 93 27.14 4.62 15.39
N PHE A 94 26.28 3.97 16.19
CA PHE A 94 26.17 4.30 17.60
C PHE A 94 27.48 3.81 18.23
N GLU A 95 28.53 4.62 18.11
CA GLU A 95 29.67 4.54 18.99
C GLU A 95 29.12 4.63 20.41
N GLN A 96 29.19 3.50 21.09
CA GLN A 96 28.97 3.38 22.51
C GLN A 96 30.05 4.25 23.16
N GLU A 97 29.73 5.52 23.44
CA GLU A 97 30.53 6.36 24.31
C GLU A 97 30.58 5.66 25.68
N GLU A 98 31.66 4.90 25.85
CA GLU A 98 32.19 4.44 27.11
C GLU A 98 32.47 5.70 27.93
N GLU A 99 31.48 6.19 28.67
CA GLU A 99 31.71 7.18 29.72
C GLU A 99 32.48 6.47 30.84
N ALA A 100 33.79 6.34 30.63
CA ALA A 100 34.72 6.00 31.68
C ALA A 100 34.65 7.12 32.71
N ALA A 101 33.86 6.90 33.75
CA ALA A 101 33.75 7.78 34.89
C ALA A 101 35.16 8.04 35.47
N PRO A 102 35.62 9.30 35.54
CA PRO A 102 36.89 9.61 36.18
C PRO A 102 36.73 9.49 37.70
N PHE A 103 37.34 8.44 38.25
CA PHE A 103 37.88 8.24 39.61
C PHE A 103 37.11 8.80 40.83
#